data_AF-A0A7Y6EHX3-F1
#
_entry.id   AF-A0A7Y6EHX3-F1
#
_cell.length_a   1.000
_cell.length_b   1.000
_cell.length_c   1.000
_cell.angle_alpha   90.00
_cell.angle_beta   90.00
_cell.angle_gamma   90.00
#
_symmetry.space_group_name_H-M   'P 1'
#
loop_
_entity.id
_entity.type
_entity.pdbx_description
1 polymer ?
#
loop_
_entity_poly.entity_id
_entity_poly.type
_entity_poly.pdbx_seq_one_letter_code
_entity_poly.pdbx_strand_id
1 'polypeptide(L)'
;MGISGQGGATAPRYRDEPAPLRWPFGAIVALTAALALNWALAAALPSVLFSLSSLLLFGALLLLVARISAAGLILLLPLVITRGATLVSLLVIEAGAYMPEVNRLGAPGDASASFVAFTALFFLVFALVFRRFERLFLAYARSPLLDQVVAWLGWPVVALCMALGGLALLHGMQSGFPLLAGVDRFLYRREYSSGLVLVLLDNKFLFAAMLGAIAFAPRYQPLLKTAAILTFLALTALYFLFGDKFFTILAEVAFFAMPLLLARQGRLAGTMLRLAVPVAALLCAALGATLYIYSGYGRLPLDRTVTLVGERIAGQGELWFVASRDARRVTHWDAHLVQRNLDTLGDKSPPASAFTNGVETYYFIQHYAPSKLAQSFRKNGGWVQLTMGTEATALVMFGYVGVAAIMAFLGVVIAFAALYLRRAFASAFPLSLFFAVWTFLQVYFSAQQASLWSIAAPGQINRLLLFVTVEIILLAVNRAQILVGWDRMRAALFAARRAA
;
A
#
# COMPACT_ATOMS: atom_id res chain seq x y z
N MET A 1 19.10 32.61 49.99
CA MET A 1 19.39 32.47 48.56
C MET A 1 19.45 30.99 48.24
N GLY A 2 18.34 30.43 47.74
CA GLY A 2 18.21 29.01 47.45
C GLY A 2 18.58 28.71 46.00
N ILE A 3 19.54 27.82 45.80
CA ILE A 3 19.97 27.34 44.49
C ILE A 3 18.99 26.25 44.06
N SER A 4 18.19 26.55 43.05
CA SER A 4 17.29 25.62 42.38
C SER A 4 18.11 24.56 41.63
N GLY A 5 18.01 23.31 42.09
CA GLY A 5 18.56 22.15 41.40
C GLY A 5 17.92 22.00 40.03
N GLN A 6 18.72 22.12 38.98
CA GLN A 6 18.33 21.79 37.62
C GLN A 6 17.94 20.31 37.55
N GLY A 7 16.70 20.07 37.13
CA GLY A 7 16.14 18.74 36.93
C GLY A 7 16.99 17.94 35.94
N GLY A 8 17.53 16.82 36.42
CA GLY A 8 18.15 15.82 35.59
C GLY A 8 17.17 15.34 34.52
N ALA A 9 17.58 15.45 33.26
CA ALA A 9 16.92 14.83 32.13
C ALA A 9 16.82 13.33 32.39
N THR A 10 15.64 12.88 32.82
CA THR A 10 15.32 11.46 32.96
C THR A 10 15.32 10.88 31.56
N ALA A 11 16.36 10.10 31.25
CA ALA A 11 16.38 9.25 30.08
C ALA A 11 15.07 8.43 30.06
N PRO A 12 14.34 8.36 28.93
CA PRO A 12 13.11 7.59 28.88
C PRO A 12 13.43 6.13 29.22
N ARG A 13 12.99 5.69 30.40
CA ARG A 13 13.06 4.29 30.82
C ARG A 13 12.24 3.48 29.83
N TYR A 14 12.90 2.86 28.86
CA TYR A 14 12.39 1.76 28.04
C TYR A 14 12.32 0.49 28.90
N ARG A 15 11.61 0.56 30.05
CA ARG A 15 11.32 -0.57 30.93
C ARG A 15 9.85 -0.95 30.76
N ASP A 16 9.51 -1.39 29.56
CA ASP A 16 8.42 -2.34 29.39
C ASP A 16 9.09 -3.57 28.78
N GLU A 17 9.52 -4.51 29.63
CA GLU A 17 9.82 -5.85 29.13
C GLU A 17 8.52 -6.37 28.51
N PRO A 18 8.46 -6.56 27.18
CA PRO A 18 7.23 -7.02 26.56
C PRO A 18 6.92 -8.39 27.13
N ALA A 19 5.69 -8.55 27.65
CA ALA A 19 5.18 -9.81 28.16
C ALA A 19 5.57 -10.98 27.24
N PRO A 20 5.89 -12.15 27.81
CA PRO A 20 6.34 -13.31 27.05
C PRO A 20 5.40 -13.59 25.88
N LEU A 21 6.00 -13.93 24.75
CA LEU A 21 5.38 -14.09 23.44
C LEU A 21 4.28 -15.18 23.48
N ARG A 22 3.06 -14.80 23.86
CA ARG A 22 1.90 -15.69 23.77
C ARG A 22 1.37 -15.62 22.35
N TRP A 23 1.86 -16.52 21.49
CA TRP A 23 1.29 -16.73 20.17
C TRP A 23 -0.21 -17.01 20.31
N PRO A 24 -1.09 -16.29 19.57
CA PRO A 24 -2.52 -16.56 19.59
C PRO A 24 -2.84 -17.81 18.76
N PHE A 25 -2.15 -18.93 19.01
CA PHE A 25 -2.23 -20.15 18.21
C PHE A 25 -3.66 -20.67 18.09
N GLY A 26 -4.41 -20.70 19.20
CA GLY A 26 -5.82 -21.08 19.18
C GLY A 26 -6.68 -20.18 18.28
N ALA A 27 -6.42 -18.87 18.25
CA ALA A 27 -7.15 -17.95 17.38
C ALA A 27 -6.74 -18.10 15.90
N ILE A 28 -5.48 -18.41 15.61
CA ILE A 28 -5.01 -18.74 14.26
C ILE A 28 -5.73 -20.00 13.77
N VAL A 29 -5.69 -21.08 14.55
CA VAL A 29 -6.35 -22.36 14.20
C VAL A 29 -7.86 -22.16 14.01
N ALA A 30 -8.53 -21.46 14.92
CA ALA A 30 -9.96 -21.18 14.83
C ALA A 30 -10.32 -20.37 13.58
N LEU A 31 -9.55 -19.32 13.26
CA LEU A 31 -9.78 -18.51 12.07
C LEU A 31 -9.54 -19.31 10.79
N THR A 32 -8.46 -20.11 10.73
CA THR A 32 -8.16 -20.97 9.58
C THR A 32 -9.27 -22.00 9.36
N ALA A 33 -9.78 -22.62 10.43
CA ALA A 33 -10.90 -23.55 10.35
C ALA A 33 -12.18 -22.85 9.86
N ALA A 34 -12.48 -21.65 10.36
CA ALA A 34 -13.64 -20.87 9.93
C ALA A 34 -13.54 -20.45 8.46
N LEU A 35 -12.36 -20.05 7.98
CA LEU A 35 -12.10 -19.73 6.57
C LEU A 35 -12.28 -20.96 5.66
N ALA A 36 -11.73 -22.10 6.06
CA ALA A 36 -11.85 -23.35 5.31
C ALA A 36 -13.31 -23.82 5.24
N LEU A 37 -14.04 -23.76 6.35
CA LEU A 37 -15.46 -24.08 6.41
C LEU A 37 -16.29 -23.12 5.55
N ASN A 38 -16.05 -21.82 5.66
CA ASN A 38 -16.74 -20.81 4.85
C ASN A 38 -16.52 -21.04 3.34
N TRP A 39 -15.29 -21.36 2.93
CA TRP A 39 -15.00 -21.67 1.54
C TRP A 39 -15.67 -22.98 1.10
N ALA A 40 -15.55 -24.06 1.87
CA ALA A 40 -16.20 -25.33 1.53
C ALA A 40 -17.72 -25.19 1.38
N LEU A 41 -18.37 -24.45 2.29
CA LEU A 41 -19.80 -24.19 2.23
C LEU A 41 -20.19 -23.27 1.07
N ALA A 42 -19.40 -22.24 0.77
CA ALA A 42 -19.65 -21.37 -0.39
C ALA A 42 -19.54 -22.11 -1.72
N ALA A 43 -18.60 -23.07 -1.81
CA ALA A 43 -18.44 -23.91 -2.99
C ALA A 43 -19.59 -24.93 -3.14
N ALA A 44 -20.09 -25.48 -2.04
CA ALA A 44 -21.17 -26.46 -2.04
C ALA A 44 -22.57 -25.84 -2.16
N LEU A 45 -22.78 -24.66 -1.57
CA LEU A 45 -24.06 -23.96 -1.47
C LEU A 45 -23.86 -22.48 -1.85
N PRO A 46 -23.76 -22.14 -3.14
CA PRO A 46 -23.48 -20.78 -3.57
C PRO A 46 -24.52 -19.77 -3.04
N SER A 47 -24.07 -18.81 -2.23
CA SER A 47 -24.92 -17.80 -1.61
C SER A 47 -24.13 -16.55 -1.24
N VAL A 48 -24.77 -15.39 -1.41
CA VAL A 48 -24.22 -14.06 -1.02
C VAL A 48 -23.92 -13.98 0.48
N LEU A 49 -24.57 -14.82 1.29
CA LEU A 49 -24.30 -14.90 2.73
C LEU A 49 -22.85 -15.28 3.03
N PHE A 50 -22.23 -16.12 2.20
CA PHE A 50 -20.81 -16.48 2.38
C PHE A 50 -19.88 -15.34 2.01
N SER A 51 -20.29 -14.43 1.12
CA SER A 51 -19.56 -13.19 0.84
C SER A 51 -19.59 -12.22 2.02
N LEU A 52 -20.76 -12.09 2.67
CA LEU A 52 -20.89 -11.32 3.92
C LEU A 52 -20.06 -11.95 5.05
N SER A 53 -20.12 -13.27 5.21
CA SER A 53 -19.27 -14.01 6.15
C SER A 53 -17.79 -13.79 5.87
N SER A 54 -17.37 -13.77 4.59
CA SER A 54 -15.99 -13.48 4.19
C SER A 54 -15.52 -12.09 4.61
N LEU A 55 -16.39 -11.06 4.54
CA LEU A 55 -16.09 -9.73 5.08
C LEU A 55 -15.92 -9.73 6.60
N LEU A 56 -16.76 -10.47 7.33
CA LEU A 56 -16.63 -10.62 8.79
C LEU A 56 -15.33 -11.35 9.17
N LEU A 57 -14.99 -12.42 8.45
CA LEU A 57 -13.74 -13.17 8.62
C LEU A 57 -12.52 -12.32 8.28
N PHE A 58 -12.61 -11.43 7.29
CA PHE A 58 -11.58 -10.43 7.03
C PHE A 58 -11.42 -9.47 8.21
N GLY A 59 -12.51 -8.98 8.80
CA GLY A 59 -12.46 -8.19 10.03
C GLY A 59 -11.78 -8.93 11.19
N ALA A 60 -12.13 -10.21 11.40
CA ALA A 60 -11.49 -11.07 12.40
C ALA A 60 -10.00 -11.27 12.13
N LEU A 61 -9.61 -11.44 10.86
CA LEU A 61 -8.22 -11.51 10.43
C LEU A 61 -7.46 -10.22 10.79
N LEU A 62 -8.03 -9.04 10.53
CA LEU A 62 -7.40 -7.76 10.89
C LEU A 62 -7.18 -7.64 12.40
N LEU A 63 -8.16 -8.05 13.21
CA LEU A 63 -8.04 -8.07 14.67
C LEU A 63 -6.93 -9.03 15.13
N LEU A 64 -6.83 -10.22 14.51
CA LEU A 64 -5.78 -11.19 14.80
C LEU A 64 -4.40 -10.65 14.42
N VAL A 65 -4.26 -10.04 13.24
CA VAL A 65 -3.00 -9.41 12.79
C VAL A 65 -2.62 -8.25 13.72
N ALA A 66 -3.58 -7.41 14.13
CA ALA A 66 -3.35 -6.34 15.11
C ALA A 66 -2.82 -6.88 16.44
N ARG A 67 -3.35 -8.03 16.88
CA ARG A 67 -2.94 -8.71 18.11
C ARG A 67 -1.53 -9.32 17.99
N ILE A 68 -1.15 -9.83 16.82
CA ILE A 68 0.21 -10.34 16.55
C ILE A 68 1.21 -9.18 16.46
N SER A 69 0.89 -8.16 15.66
CA SER A 69 1.70 -6.96 15.45
C SER A 69 0.86 -5.78 14.97
N ALA A 70 0.52 -4.87 15.90
CA ALA A 70 -0.16 -3.61 15.57
C ALA A 70 0.67 -2.75 14.61
N ALA A 71 1.99 -2.72 14.78
CA ALA A 71 2.91 -2.00 13.90
C ALA A 71 2.89 -2.56 12.47
N GLY A 72 2.85 -3.89 12.36
CA GLY A 72 2.72 -4.59 11.08
C GLY A 72 1.40 -4.25 10.38
N LEU A 73 0.28 -4.26 11.12
CA LEU A 73 -1.03 -3.88 10.55
C LEU A 73 -1.04 -2.44 10.02
N ILE A 74 -0.44 -1.50 10.75
CA ILE A 74 -0.35 -0.10 10.32
C ILE A 74 0.40 0.02 8.99
N LEU A 75 1.49 -0.71 8.83
CA LEU A 75 2.28 -0.70 7.59
C LEU A 75 1.58 -1.45 6.45
N LEU A 76 0.72 -2.42 6.76
CA LEU A 76 -0.15 -3.08 5.78
C LEU A 76 -1.36 -2.25 5.36
N LEU A 77 -1.65 -1.11 5.99
CA LEU A 77 -2.92 -0.39 5.80
C LEU A 77 -3.29 -0.13 4.32
N PRO A 78 -2.37 0.27 3.41
CA PRO A 78 -2.69 0.39 1.98
C PRO A 78 -3.16 -0.92 1.33
N LEU A 79 -2.58 -2.06 1.72
CA LEU A 79 -2.98 -3.39 1.27
C LEU A 79 -4.29 -3.83 1.92
N VAL A 80 -4.53 -3.47 3.18
CA VAL A 80 -5.82 -3.72 3.85
C VAL A 80 -6.95 -2.99 3.13
N ILE A 81 -6.75 -1.73 2.76
CA ILE A 81 -7.75 -0.91 2.05
C ILE A 81 -8.09 -1.55 0.70
N THR A 82 -7.08 -1.91 -0.09
CA THR A 82 -7.28 -2.49 -1.43
C THR A 82 -7.90 -3.89 -1.35
N ARG A 83 -7.45 -4.76 -0.43
CA ARG A 83 -8.06 -6.09 -0.21
C ARG A 83 -9.50 -6.01 0.28
N GLY A 84 -9.77 -5.08 1.20
CA GLY A 84 -11.13 -4.81 1.68
C GLY A 84 -12.04 -4.32 0.56
N ALA A 85 -11.54 -3.41 -0.29
CA ALA A 85 -12.26 -2.94 -1.47
C ALA A 85 -12.58 -4.09 -2.44
N THR A 86 -11.65 -5.01 -2.66
CA THR A 86 -11.87 -6.21 -3.46
C THR A 86 -12.88 -7.17 -2.84
N LEU A 87 -12.90 -7.35 -1.52
CA LEU A 87 -13.94 -8.16 -0.88
C LEU A 87 -15.34 -7.54 -1.00
N VAL A 88 -15.45 -6.22 -0.82
CA VAL A 88 -16.71 -5.49 -1.06
C VAL A 88 -17.13 -5.61 -2.53
N SER A 89 -16.16 -5.54 -3.44
CA SER A 89 -16.37 -5.77 -4.87
C SER A 89 -16.90 -7.16 -5.16
N LEU A 90 -16.29 -8.21 -4.60
CA LEU A 90 -16.73 -9.59 -4.76
C LEU A 90 -18.12 -9.83 -4.17
N LEU A 91 -18.45 -9.22 -3.03
CA LEU A 91 -19.81 -9.23 -2.48
C LEU A 91 -20.82 -8.66 -3.49
N VAL A 92 -20.51 -7.50 -4.08
CA VAL A 92 -21.38 -6.83 -5.06
C VAL A 92 -21.50 -7.65 -6.35
N ILE A 93 -20.41 -8.25 -6.81
CA ILE A 93 -20.41 -9.17 -7.97
C ILE A 93 -21.26 -10.42 -7.66
N GLU A 94 -21.04 -11.08 -6.53
CA GLU A 94 -21.79 -12.29 -6.16
C GLU A 94 -23.28 -11.99 -5.90
N ALA A 95 -23.62 -10.74 -5.57
CA ALA A 95 -25.00 -10.24 -5.52
C ALA A 95 -25.63 -9.93 -6.89
N GLY A 96 -24.90 -10.15 -7.99
CA GLY A 96 -25.40 -10.02 -9.36
C GLY A 96 -24.97 -8.76 -10.11
N ALA A 97 -23.97 -8.01 -9.62
CA ALA A 97 -23.50 -6.83 -10.35
C ALA A 97 -22.88 -7.19 -11.70
N TYR A 98 -23.09 -6.31 -12.67
CA TYR A 98 -22.49 -6.42 -13.99
C TYR A 98 -21.04 -5.89 -13.96
N MET A 99 -20.13 -6.65 -14.58
CA MET A 99 -18.71 -6.32 -14.69
C MET A 99 -18.43 -5.88 -16.13
N PRO A 100 -18.34 -4.57 -16.41
CA PRO A 100 -18.25 -4.05 -17.77
C PRO A 100 -16.91 -4.34 -18.45
N GLU A 101 -15.81 -4.47 -17.69
CA GLU A 101 -14.47 -4.66 -18.26
C GLU A 101 -14.25 -6.10 -18.75
N VAL A 102 -14.95 -7.08 -18.16
CA VAL A 102 -14.95 -8.49 -18.59
C VAL A 102 -16.28 -8.93 -19.24
N ASN A 103 -17.26 -8.03 -19.37
CA ASN A 103 -18.58 -8.28 -19.98
C ASN A 103 -19.27 -9.54 -19.44
N ARG A 104 -19.31 -9.65 -18.11
CA ARG A 104 -19.95 -10.76 -17.40
C ARG A 104 -20.90 -10.24 -16.34
N LEU A 105 -22.01 -10.94 -16.16
CA LEU A 105 -22.86 -10.76 -14.99
C LEU A 105 -22.31 -11.61 -13.84
N GLY A 106 -22.23 -11.03 -12.66
CA GLY A 106 -21.88 -11.73 -11.45
C GLY A 106 -22.95 -12.74 -11.02
N ALA A 107 -22.55 -13.71 -10.21
CA ALA A 107 -23.42 -14.73 -9.66
C ALA A 107 -22.84 -15.24 -8.33
N PRO A 108 -23.68 -15.74 -7.40
CA PRO A 108 -23.19 -16.33 -6.15
C PRO A 108 -22.21 -17.47 -6.41
N GLY A 109 -21.16 -17.53 -5.60
CA GLY A 109 -20.08 -18.50 -5.74
C GLY A 109 -19.18 -18.54 -4.50
N ASP A 110 -17.94 -18.95 -4.70
CA ASP A 110 -16.90 -19.07 -3.68
C ASP A 110 -15.76 -18.06 -3.88
N ALA A 111 -15.95 -17.04 -4.72
CA ALA A 111 -14.88 -16.11 -5.10
C ALA A 111 -14.46 -15.28 -3.89
N SER A 112 -15.42 -14.71 -3.16
CA SER A 112 -15.12 -13.98 -1.91
C SER A 112 -14.50 -14.86 -0.83
N ALA A 113 -15.00 -16.09 -0.67
CA ALA A 113 -14.57 -17.04 0.34
C ALA A 113 -13.14 -17.56 0.11
N SER A 114 -12.82 -17.92 -1.13
CA SER A 114 -11.46 -18.29 -1.53
C SER A 114 -10.49 -17.10 -1.44
N PHE A 115 -10.92 -15.90 -1.85
CA PHE A 115 -10.09 -14.70 -1.77
C PHE A 115 -9.68 -14.37 -0.33
N VAL A 116 -10.62 -14.39 0.61
CA VAL A 116 -10.30 -14.11 2.02
C VAL A 116 -9.37 -15.17 2.62
N ALA A 117 -9.48 -16.44 2.20
CA ALA A 117 -8.57 -17.50 2.64
C ALA A 117 -7.12 -17.24 2.18
N PHE A 118 -6.91 -16.88 0.91
CA PHE A 118 -5.57 -16.54 0.40
C PHE A 118 -5.04 -15.22 0.99
N THR A 119 -5.93 -14.24 1.21
CA THR A 119 -5.59 -13.00 1.91
C THR A 119 -5.16 -13.28 3.35
N ALA A 120 -5.81 -14.22 4.04
CA ALA A 120 -5.44 -14.64 5.39
C ALA A 120 -4.07 -15.30 5.40
N LEU A 121 -3.75 -16.19 4.46
CA LEU A 121 -2.42 -16.77 4.33
C LEU A 121 -1.36 -15.68 4.17
N PHE A 122 -1.58 -14.75 3.23
CA PHE A 122 -0.68 -13.62 2.99
C PHE A 122 -0.45 -12.77 4.26
N PHE A 123 -1.53 -12.33 4.92
CA PHE A 123 -1.44 -11.47 6.12
C PHE A 123 -0.86 -12.19 7.33
N LEU A 124 -1.17 -13.48 7.53
CA LEU A 124 -0.62 -14.26 8.63
C LEU A 124 0.88 -14.46 8.43
N VAL A 125 1.32 -14.92 7.25
CA VAL A 125 2.76 -15.07 6.95
C VAL A 125 3.49 -13.74 7.14
N PHE A 126 2.93 -12.66 6.61
CA PHE A 126 3.46 -11.31 6.84
C PHE A 126 3.62 -11.01 8.34
N ALA A 127 2.55 -11.18 9.13
CA ALA A 127 2.53 -10.79 10.53
C ALA A 127 3.52 -11.60 11.37
N LEU A 128 3.63 -12.91 11.08
CA LEU A 128 4.58 -13.82 11.72
C LEU A 128 6.03 -13.41 11.43
N VAL A 129 6.37 -13.18 10.15
CA VAL A 129 7.72 -12.75 9.74
C VAL A 129 8.04 -11.37 10.30
N PHE A 130 7.15 -10.40 10.10
CA PHE A 130 7.34 -9.03 10.60
C PHE A 130 7.61 -9.04 12.10
N ARG A 131 6.77 -9.72 12.88
CA ARG A 131 6.92 -9.78 14.34
C ARG A 131 8.23 -10.45 14.76
N ARG A 132 8.67 -11.48 14.04
CA ARG A 132 9.91 -12.23 14.33
C ARG A 132 11.16 -11.38 14.14
N PHE A 133 11.19 -10.50 13.14
CA PHE A 133 12.37 -9.73 12.75
C PHE A 133 12.32 -8.23 13.12
N GLU A 134 11.18 -7.71 13.60
CA GLU A 134 11.00 -6.30 13.98
C GLU A 134 12.12 -5.75 14.87
N ARG A 135 12.48 -6.48 15.93
CA ARG A 135 13.51 -6.03 16.88
C ARG A 135 14.89 -5.88 16.23
N LEU A 136 15.24 -6.79 15.32
CA LEU A 136 16.52 -6.79 14.63
C LEU A 136 16.67 -5.55 13.76
N PHE A 137 15.61 -5.17 13.04
CA PHE A 137 15.60 -3.98 12.20
C PHE A 137 15.63 -2.68 13.01
N LEU A 138 14.93 -2.63 14.15
CA LEU A 138 14.88 -1.44 15.00
C LEU A 138 16.17 -1.18 15.80
N ALA A 139 16.99 -2.20 16.05
CA ALA A 139 18.25 -2.07 16.80
C ALA A 139 19.23 -1.07 16.15
N TYR A 140 19.13 -0.83 14.85
CA TYR A 140 20.05 0.01 14.07
C TYR A 140 19.47 1.38 13.71
N ALA A 141 18.41 1.82 14.38
CA ALA A 141 17.62 2.97 13.93
C ALA A 141 18.19 4.36 14.30
N ARG A 142 19.13 4.52 15.26
CA ARG A 142 19.47 5.85 15.79
C ARG A 142 20.98 6.19 15.84
N SER A 143 21.36 7.30 15.20
CA SER A 143 22.61 8.06 15.45
C SER A 143 22.26 9.49 15.88
N PRO A 144 22.86 10.03 16.96
CA PRO A 144 22.65 11.41 17.41
C PRO A 144 23.11 12.49 16.41
N LEU A 145 24.11 12.21 15.56
CA LEU A 145 24.66 13.20 14.62
C LEU A 145 23.81 13.36 13.36
N LEU A 146 23.07 12.31 12.97
CA LEU A 146 22.10 12.40 11.87
C LEU A 146 20.92 13.31 12.24
N ASP A 147 20.61 13.49 13.51
CA ASP A 147 19.41 14.24 13.93
C ASP A 147 19.43 15.72 13.51
N GLN A 148 20.59 16.38 13.53
CA GLN A 148 20.73 17.77 13.07
C GLN A 148 20.60 17.88 11.55
N VAL A 149 21.29 17.02 10.79
CA VAL A 149 21.22 16.99 9.32
C VAL A 149 19.78 16.70 8.85
N VAL A 150 19.11 15.76 9.52
CA VAL A 150 17.71 15.42 9.25
C VAL A 150 16.77 16.61 9.46
N ALA A 151 17.00 17.42 10.50
CA ALA A 151 16.18 18.59 10.79
C ALA A 151 16.24 19.63 9.66
N TRP A 152 17.41 19.83 9.07
CA TRP A 152 17.60 20.75 7.93
C TRP A 152 17.03 20.21 6.62
N LEU A 153 17.16 18.91 6.37
CA LEU A 153 16.68 18.28 5.13
C LEU A 153 15.15 18.26 4.98
N GLY A 154 14.39 18.53 6.04
CA GLY A 154 12.92 18.59 5.96
C GLY A 154 12.42 19.75 5.07
N TRP A 155 13.07 20.92 5.13
CA TRP A 155 12.69 22.08 4.32
C TRP A 155 12.82 21.85 2.81
N PRO A 156 13.95 21.36 2.28
CA PRO A 156 14.08 21.00 0.87
C PRO A 156 13.00 20.02 0.38
N VAL A 157 12.63 19.03 1.19
CA VAL A 157 11.59 18.05 0.81
C VAL A 157 10.23 18.73 0.67
N VAL A 158 9.82 19.55 1.66
CA VAL A 158 8.55 20.28 1.60
C VAL A 158 8.55 21.28 0.45
N ALA A 159 9.64 22.03 0.25
CA ALA A 159 9.78 22.98 -0.84
C ALA A 159 9.68 22.32 -2.22
N LEU A 160 10.31 21.15 -2.40
CA LEU A 160 10.20 20.37 -3.64
C LEU A 160 8.74 19.93 -3.89
N CYS A 161 8.04 19.43 -2.87
CA CYS A 161 6.64 19.03 -2.98
C CYS A 161 5.74 20.22 -3.35
N MET A 162 5.95 21.38 -2.71
CA MET A 162 5.24 22.62 -3.02
C MET A 162 5.51 23.09 -4.45
N ALA A 163 6.77 23.04 -4.90
CA ALA A 163 7.14 23.43 -6.26
C ALA A 163 6.47 22.53 -7.31
N LEU A 164 6.52 21.20 -7.12
CA LEU A 164 5.85 20.26 -8.02
C LEU A 164 4.33 20.44 -8.01
N GLY A 165 3.73 20.66 -6.83
CA GLY A 165 2.30 20.95 -6.69
C GLY A 165 1.90 22.26 -7.37
N GLY A 166 2.70 23.31 -7.23
CA GLY A 166 2.49 24.59 -7.90
C GLY A 166 2.58 24.47 -9.43
N LEU A 167 3.58 23.74 -9.94
CA LEU A 167 3.70 23.45 -11.37
C LEU A 167 2.51 22.66 -11.89
N ALA A 168 2.04 21.66 -11.15
CA ALA A 168 0.89 20.87 -11.54
C ALA A 168 -0.43 21.66 -11.49
N LEU A 169 -0.58 22.57 -10.52
CA LEU A 169 -1.70 23.51 -10.47
C LEU A 169 -1.69 24.44 -11.69
N LEU A 170 -0.56 25.07 -11.98
CA LEU A 170 -0.40 25.94 -13.16
C LEU A 170 -0.71 25.19 -14.45
N HIS A 171 -0.19 23.97 -14.59
CA HIS A 171 -0.46 23.11 -15.74
C HIS A 171 -1.95 22.79 -15.87
N GLY A 172 -2.62 22.42 -14.77
CA GLY A 172 -4.06 22.16 -14.76
C GLY A 172 -4.92 23.39 -15.02
N MET A 173 -4.47 24.59 -14.61
CA MET A 173 -5.13 25.85 -14.96
C MET A 173 -5.00 26.19 -16.45
N GLN A 174 -3.89 25.84 -17.09
CA GLN A 174 -3.63 26.10 -18.51
C GLN A 174 -4.29 25.07 -19.43
N SER A 175 -4.23 23.79 -19.07
CA SER A 175 -4.69 22.66 -19.89
C SER A 175 -6.05 22.11 -19.49
N GLY A 176 -6.61 22.59 -18.38
CA GLY A 176 -7.81 22.04 -17.75
C GLY A 176 -7.52 20.85 -16.84
N PHE A 177 -8.42 20.64 -15.88
CA PHE A 177 -8.37 19.49 -14.97
C PHE A 177 -9.24 18.34 -15.51
N PRO A 178 -8.73 17.08 -15.58
CA PRO A 178 -9.48 15.91 -16.06
C PRO A 178 -10.86 15.76 -15.42
N LEU A 179 -10.94 15.94 -14.09
CA LEU A 179 -12.18 15.81 -13.35
C LEU A 179 -13.24 16.84 -13.77
N LEU A 180 -12.80 18.07 -14.01
CA LEU A 180 -13.69 19.19 -14.37
C LEU A 180 -14.06 19.17 -15.85
N ALA A 181 -13.14 18.73 -16.69
CA ALA A 181 -13.34 18.60 -18.13
C ALA A 181 -14.08 17.31 -18.54
N GLY A 182 -14.30 16.37 -17.60
CA GLY A 182 -14.90 15.06 -17.89
C GLY A 182 -14.02 14.20 -18.80
N VAL A 183 -12.71 14.45 -18.82
CA VAL A 183 -11.75 13.74 -19.70
C VAL A 183 -11.23 12.50 -18.98
N ASP A 184 -11.08 11.40 -19.72
CA ASP A 184 -10.46 10.20 -19.19
C ASP A 184 -9.04 10.48 -18.71
N ARG A 185 -8.73 10.07 -17.47
CA ARG A 185 -7.44 10.38 -16.83
C ARG A 185 -6.24 9.76 -17.57
N PHE A 186 -6.42 8.63 -18.26
CA PHE A 186 -5.33 7.98 -18.99
C PHE A 186 -5.09 8.69 -20.32
N LEU A 187 -6.17 9.14 -20.98
CA LEU A 187 -6.09 10.03 -22.13
C LEU A 187 -5.35 11.32 -21.75
N TYR A 188 -5.70 11.94 -20.62
CA TYR A 188 -5.04 13.14 -20.12
C TYR A 188 -3.53 12.93 -19.92
N ARG A 189 -3.15 11.84 -19.25
CA ARG A 189 -1.74 11.49 -19.00
C ARG A 189 -0.95 11.31 -20.30
N ARG A 190 -1.56 10.74 -21.35
CA ARG A 190 -0.89 10.52 -22.63
C ARG A 190 -0.73 11.80 -23.44
N GLU A 191 -1.78 12.61 -23.53
CA GLU A 191 -1.88 13.67 -24.55
C GLU A 191 -1.62 15.06 -24.00
N TYR A 192 -1.89 15.30 -22.72
CA TYR A 192 -1.95 16.65 -22.16
C TYR A 192 -1.01 16.85 -20.98
N SER A 193 -0.49 15.79 -20.36
CA SER A 193 0.33 15.92 -19.15
C SER A 193 1.81 16.19 -19.46
N SER A 194 2.43 17.07 -18.68
CA SER A 194 3.88 17.28 -18.72
C SER A 194 4.61 16.20 -17.90
N GLY A 195 5.88 15.92 -18.26
CA GLY A 195 6.69 14.94 -17.54
C GLY A 195 6.81 15.20 -16.03
N LEU A 196 6.83 16.47 -15.61
CA LEU A 196 6.87 16.85 -14.20
C LEU A 196 5.55 16.57 -13.47
N VAL A 197 4.42 16.79 -14.14
CA VAL A 197 3.10 16.41 -13.60
C VAL A 197 3.02 14.90 -13.44
N LEU A 198 3.51 14.12 -14.41
CA LEU A 198 3.57 12.67 -14.29
C LEU A 198 4.44 12.21 -13.11
N VAL A 199 5.61 12.83 -12.90
CA VAL A 199 6.45 12.53 -11.72
C VAL A 199 5.65 12.73 -10.43
N LEU A 200 4.89 13.83 -10.31
CA LEU A 200 4.04 14.09 -9.16
C LEU A 200 2.93 13.04 -9.00
N LEU A 201 2.24 12.70 -10.09
CA LEU A 201 1.12 11.77 -10.11
C LEU A 201 1.52 10.32 -9.90
N ASP A 202 2.72 9.92 -10.27
CA ASP A 202 3.19 8.53 -10.15
C ASP A 202 3.88 8.27 -8.80
N ASN A 203 4.36 9.33 -8.13
CA ASN A 203 5.06 9.23 -6.84
C ASN A 203 4.22 9.76 -5.65
N LYS A 204 2.89 9.87 -5.77
CA LYS A 204 2.03 10.41 -4.71
C LYS A 204 2.22 9.75 -3.34
N PHE A 205 2.34 8.41 -3.31
CA PHE A 205 2.51 7.66 -2.07
C PHE A 205 3.86 7.93 -1.40
N LEU A 206 4.88 8.17 -2.22
CA LEU A 206 6.21 8.55 -1.76
C LEU A 206 6.16 9.93 -1.11
N PHE A 207 5.58 10.93 -1.79
CA PHE A 207 5.42 12.27 -1.23
C PHE A 207 4.57 12.27 0.05
N ALA A 208 3.47 11.52 0.07
CA ALA A 208 2.62 11.36 1.24
C ALA A 208 3.40 10.79 2.43
N ALA A 209 4.16 9.70 2.25
CA ALA A 209 4.96 9.10 3.31
C ALA A 209 6.07 10.05 3.82
N MET A 210 6.73 10.79 2.93
CA MET A 210 7.77 11.75 3.30
C MET A 210 7.19 12.94 4.07
N LEU A 211 6.09 13.53 3.58
CA LEU A 211 5.40 14.64 4.26
C LEU A 211 4.84 14.19 5.62
N GLY A 212 4.30 12.97 5.71
CA GLY A 212 3.84 12.39 6.97
C GLY A 212 4.98 12.21 7.98
N ALA A 213 6.15 11.75 7.53
CA ALA A 213 7.31 11.60 8.40
C ALA A 213 7.78 12.95 8.96
N ILE A 214 7.70 14.02 8.15
CA ILE A 214 8.02 15.39 8.58
C ILE A 214 6.95 15.93 9.55
N ALA A 215 5.67 15.80 9.19
CA ALA A 215 4.53 16.31 9.95
C ALA A 215 4.48 15.75 11.38
N PHE A 216 4.83 14.47 11.55
CA PHE A 216 4.66 13.77 12.82
C PHE A 216 5.96 13.46 13.57
N ALA A 217 7.12 13.78 13.02
CA ALA A 217 8.39 13.59 13.74
C ALA A 217 8.58 14.66 14.82
N PRO A 218 8.87 14.28 16.08
CA PRO A 218 9.00 15.23 17.19
C PRO A 218 10.03 16.35 16.94
N ARG A 219 11.12 16.01 16.27
CA ARG A 219 12.31 16.86 16.05
C ARG A 219 12.10 18.10 15.17
N TYR A 220 11.10 18.09 14.27
CA TYR A 220 10.89 19.22 13.37
C TYR A 220 10.14 20.38 14.06
N GLN A 221 10.46 21.59 13.65
CA GLN A 221 9.82 22.81 14.14
C GLN A 221 8.32 22.82 13.78
N PRO A 222 7.46 23.44 14.61
CA PRO A 222 6.01 23.50 14.36
C PRO A 222 5.64 24.06 12.98
N LEU A 223 6.35 25.10 12.52
CA LEU A 223 6.11 25.72 11.22
C LEU A 223 6.29 24.72 10.06
N LEU A 224 7.39 23.96 10.07
CA LEU A 224 7.68 22.97 9.04
C LEU A 224 6.67 21.82 9.06
N LYS A 225 6.20 21.40 10.24
CA LYS A 225 5.13 20.40 10.38
C LYS A 225 3.82 20.88 9.76
N THR A 226 3.43 22.12 10.06
CA THR A 226 2.24 22.74 9.48
C THR A 226 2.37 22.86 7.96
N ALA A 227 3.54 23.31 7.46
CA ALA A 227 3.81 23.38 6.04
C ALA A 227 3.69 22.00 5.35
N ALA A 228 4.21 20.93 5.97
CA ALA A 228 4.07 19.57 5.45
C ALA A 228 2.61 19.10 5.39
N ILE A 229 1.81 19.37 6.44
CA ILE A 229 0.38 19.04 6.48
C ILE A 229 -0.39 19.79 5.39
N LEU A 230 -0.20 21.12 5.29
CA LEU A 230 -0.87 21.94 4.29
C LEU A 230 -0.48 21.54 2.87
N THR A 231 0.81 21.24 2.64
CA THR A 231 1.29 20.74 1.34
C THR A 231 0.62 19.41 0.99
N PHE A 232 0.51 18.49 1.94
CA PHE A 232 -0.18 17.22 1.73
C PHE A 232 -1.65 17.41 1.35
N LEU A 233 -2.38 18.28 2.08
CA LEU A 233 -3.78 18.58 1.79
C LEU A 233 -3.96 19.20 0.41
N ALA A 234 -3.09 20.14 0.04
CA ALA A 234 -3.10 20.77 -1.28
C ALA A 234 -2.83 19.76 -2.40
N LEU A 235 -1.84 18.88 -2.23
CA LEU A 235 -1.54 17.81 -3.19
C LEU A 235 -2.70 16.82 -3.31
N THR A 236 -3.31 16.41 -2.20
CA THR A 236 -4.48 15.51 -2.21
C THR A 236 -5.64 16.12 -3.01
N ALA A 237 -5.94 17.41 -2.80
CA ALA A 237 -6.97 18.11 -3.56
C ALA A 237 -6.62 18.16 -5.06
N LEU A 238 -5.36 18.40 -5.38
CA LEU A 238 -4.87 18.41 -6.75
C LEU A 238 -4.98 17.03 -7.42
N TYR A 239 -4.68 15.95 -6.70
CA TYR A 239 -4.84 14.58 -7.17
C TYR A 239 -6.30 14.23 -7.50
N PHE A 240 -7.25 14.70 -6.69
CA PHE A 240 -8.68 14.60 -7.02
C PHE A 240 -8.99 15.30 -8.35
N LEU A 241 -8.50 16.52 -8.56
CA LEU A 241 -8.72 17.26 -9.81
C LEU A 241 -8.12 16.55 -11.04
N PHE A 242 -6.99 15.85 -10.85
CA PHE A 242 -6.39 15.00 -11.89
C PHE A 242 -7.07 13.64 -12.08
N GLY A 243 -8.21 13.39 -11.43
CA GLY A 243 -9.02 12.20 -11.63
C GLY A 243 -8.45 10.94 -10.97
N ASP A 244 -7.73 11.08 -9.86
CA ASP A 244 -7.35 9.92 -9.06
C ASP A 244 -8.56 9.23 -8.43
N LYS A 245 -8.46 7.90 -8.32
CA LYS A 245 -9.53 7.07 -7.76
C LYS A 245 -9.58 7.24 -6.24
N PHE A 246 -10.77 7.18 -5.69
CA PHE A 246 -11.00 7.25 -4.24
C PHE A 246 -10.10 6.31 -3.41
N PHE A 247 -9.98 5.03 -3.80
CA PHE A 247 -9.12 4.08 -3.09
C PHE A 247 -7.63 4.42 -3.16
N THR A 248 -7.19 5.05 -4.25
CA THR A 248 -5.82 5.58 -4.37
C THR A 248 -5.57 6.66 -3.32
N ILE A 249 -6.55 7.53 -3.10
CA ILE A 249 -6.46 8.62 -2.13
C ILE A 249 -6.49 8.08 -0.69
N LEU A 250 -7.30 7.06 -0.42
CA LEU A 250 -7.28 6.39 0.89
C LEU A 250 -5.93 5.74 1.18
N ALA A 251 -5.32 5.08 0.18
CA ALA A 251 -3.98 4.51 0.32
C ALA A 251 -2.93 5.62 0.56
N GLU A 252 -3.04 6.76 -0.12
CA GLU A 252 -2.18 7.92 0.07
C GLU A 252 -2.29 8.50 1.49
N VAL A 253 -3.51 8.71 1.99
CA VAL A 253 -3.77 9.14 3.37
C VAL A 253 -3.20 8.13 4.36
N ALA A 254 -3.29 6.82 4.08
CA ALA A 254 -2.67 5.79 4.91
C ALA A 254 -1.14 5.98 4.97
N PHE A 255 -0.46 6.18 3.84
CA PHE A 255 0.99 6.46 3.82
C PHE A 255 1.37 7.72 4.60
N PHE A 256 0.58 8.80 4.48
CA PHE A 256 0.79 10.02 5.26
C PHE A 256 0.60 9.81 6.76
N ALA A 257 -0.42 9.06 7.16
CA ALA A 257 -0.75 8.82 8.57
C ALA A 257 0.14 7.74 9.24
N MET A 258 0.80 6.87 8.46
CA MET A 258 1.64 5.77 8.99
C MET A 258 2.58 6.20 10.13
N PRO A 259 3.36 7.29 10.04
CA PRO A 259 4.28 7.70 11.10
C PRO A 259 3.56 8.06 12.40
N LEU A 260 2.42 8.75 12.32
CA LEU A 260 1.58 9.08 13.47
C LEU A 260 1.05 7.81 14.14
N LEU A 261 0.54 6.87 13.34
CA LEU A 261 -0.03 5.63 13.84
C LEU A 261 1.03 4.74 14.49
N LEU A 262 2.23 4.66 13.90
CA LEU A 262 3.36 3.94 14.48
C LEU A 262 3.81 4.57 15.80
N ALA A 263 3.88 5.91 15.88
CA ALA A 263 4.20 6.61 17.12
C ALA A 263 3.15 6.39 18.23
N ARG A 264 1.89 6.13 17.84
CA ARG A 264 0.76 5.90 18.76
C ARG A 264 0.29 4.44 18.81
N GLN A 265 1.11 3.48 18.38
CA GLN A 265 0.71 2.07 18.27
C GLN A 265 0.18 1.48 19.59
N GLY A 266 0.68 1.92 20.76
CA GLY A 266 0.18 1.49 22.07
C GLY A 266 -1.17 2.09 22.48
N ARG A 267 -1.65 3.11 21.76
CA ARG A 267 -2.95 3.77 21.93
C ARG A 267 -3.75 3.74 20.62
N LEU A 268 -3.54 2.70 19.82
CA LEU A 268 -4.09 2.63 18.46
C LEU A 268 -5.61 2.69 18.47
N ALA A 269 -6.29 1.93 19.34
CA ALA A 269 -7.75 1.94 19.43
C ALA A 269 -8.32 3.34 19.73
N GLY A 270 -7.78 4.03 20.74
CA GLY A 270 -8.20 5.40 21.04
C GLY A 270 -7.85 6.41 19.95
N THR A 271 -6.75 6.20 19.23
CA THR A 271 -6.35 7.05 18.08
C THR A 271 -7.29 6.81 16.89
N MET A 272 -7.58 5.56 16.55
CA MET A 272 -8.53 5.18 15.50
C MET A 272 -9.93 5.72 15.80
N LEU A 273 -10.42 5.62 17.04
CA LEU A 273 -11.73 6.14 17.43
C LEU A 273 -11.81 7.66 17.24
N ARG A 274 -10.75 8.40 17.59
CA ARG A 274 -10.69 9.86 17.36
C ARG A 274 -10.61 10.22 15.87
N LEU A 275 -9.96 9.37 15.07
CA LEU A 275 -9.88 9.54 13.62
C LEU A 275 -11.14 9.04 12.90
N ALA A 276 -12.00 8.26 13.54
CA ALA A 276 -13.17 7.66 12.91
C ALA A 276 -14.13 8.73 12.38
N VAL A 277 -14.39 9.80 13.14
CA VAL A 277 -15.26 10.91 12.71
C VAL A 277 -14.71 11.65 11.49
N PRO A 278 -13.46 12.18 11.50
CA PRO A 278 -12.93 12.88 10.32
C PRO A 278 -12.74 11.95 9.12
N VAL A 279 -12.38 10.67 9.33
CA VAL A 279 -12.33 9.68 8.25
C VAL A 279 -13.73 9.43 7.69
N ALA A 280 -14.75 9.21 8.52
CA ALA A 280 -16.12 9.02 8.07
C ALA A 280 -16.64 10.24 7.29
N ALA A 281 -16.38 11.46 7.78
CA ALA A 281 -16.72 12.69 7.06
C ALA A 281 -16.06 12.76 5.68
N LEU A 282 -14.76 12.43 5.59
CA LEU A 282 -14.04 12.36 4.32
C LEU A 282 -14.61 11.29 3.38
N LEU A 283 -14.90 10.09 3.89
CA LEU A 283 -15.51 9.00 3.12
C LEU A 283 -16.89 9.41 2.60
N CYS A 284 -17.72 10.05 3.43
CA CYS A 284 -19.03 10.55 3.03
C CYS A 284 -18.92 11.64 1.96
N ALA A 285 -18.00 12.60 2.12
CA ALA A 285 -17.77 13.65 1.12
C ALA A 285 -17.31 13.06 -0.22
N ALA A 286 -16.39 12.10 -0.19
CA ALA A 286 -15.90 11.43 -1.39
C ALA A 286 -16.97 10.53 -2.05
N LEU A 287 -17.81 9.85 -1.25
CA LEU A 287 -18.96 9.12 -1.76
C LEU A 287 -19.96 10.07 -2.42
N GLY A 288 -20.26 11.21 -1.79
CA GLY A 288 -21.11 12.25 -2.36
C GLY A 288 -20.58 12.79 -3.68
N ALA A 289 -19.28 13.11 -3.75
CA ALA A 289 -18.63 13.53 -4.99
C ALA A 289 -18.68 12.44 -6.07
N THR A 290 -18.44 11.18 -5.69
CA THR A 290 -18.54 10.03 -6.60
C THR A 290 -19.96 9.90 -7.15
N LEU A 291 -20.98 9.91 -6.29
CA LEU A 291 -22.39 9.87 -6.70
C LEU A 291 -22.74 11.03 -7.64
N TYR A 292 -22.28 12.24 -7.32
CA TYR A 292 -22.51 13.42 -8.16
C TYR A 292 -21.89 13.26 -9.57
N ILE A 293 -20.63 12.82 -9.66
CA ILE A 293 -19.95 12.58 -10.93
C ILE A 293 -20.68 11.49 -11.73
N TYR A 294 -20.99 10.36 -11.11
CA TYR A 294 -21.64 9.23 -11.77
C TYR A 294 -23.12 9.47 -12.09
N SER A 295 -23.75 10.46 -11.46
CA SER A 295 -25.07 10.96 -11.87
C SER A 295 -25.01 11.86 -13.10
N GLY A 296 -23.86 11.97 -13.78
CA GLY A 296 -23.68 12.89 -14.89
C GLY A 296 -23.89 14.33 -14.45
N TYR A 297 -23.38 14.69 -13.27
CA TYR A 297 -23.56 16.01 -12.65
C TYR A 297 -25.03 16.34 -12.33
N GLY A 298 -25.80 15.33 -11.91
CA GLY A 298 -27.22 15.42 -11.56
C GLY A 298 -28.20 15.23 -12.72
N ARG A 299 -27.71 14.81 -13.90
CA ARG A 299 -28.53 14.63 -15.11
C ARG A 299 -29.17 13.23 -15.22
N LEU A 300 -28.55 12.23 -14.63
CA LEU A 300 -29.00 10.85 -14.68
C LEU A 300 -29.92 10.52 -13.50
N PRO A 301 -30.91 9.65 -13.69
CA PRO A 301 -31.77 9.22 -12.59
C PRO A 301 -30.98 8.37 -11.58
N LEU A 302 -31.50 8.27 -10.36
CA LEU A 302 -30.79 7.65 -9.23
C LEU A 302 -30.49 6.17 -9.48
N ASP A 303 -31.42 5.43 -10.05
CA ASP A 303 -31.27 4.01 -10.42
C ASP A 303 -30.10 3.79 -11.39
N ARG A 304 -29.98 4.65 -12.41
CA ARG A 304 -28.87 4.58 -13.36
C ARG A 304 -27.54 4.95 -12.68
N THR A 305 -27.56 5.95 -11.82
CA THR A 305 -26.37 6.37 -11.03
C THR A 305 -25.89 5.24 -10.13
N VAL A 306 -26.79 4.61 -9.37
CA VAL A 306 -26.49 3.50 -8.47
C VAL A 306 -25.95 2.31 -9.26
N THR A 307 -26.53 2.02 -10.43
CA THR A 307 -26.03 0.96 -11.32
C THR A 307 -24.59 1.23 -11.76
N LEU A 308 -24.30 2.43 -12.24
CA LEU A 308 -22.94 2.81 -12.67
C LEU A 308 -21.93 2.77 -11.52
N VAL A 309 -22.33 3.17 -10.32
CA VAL A 309 -21.49 3.08 -9.12
C VAL A 309 -21.24 1.62 -8.74
N GLY A 310 -22.28 0.77 -8.82
CA GLY A 310 -22.18 -0.67 -8.60
C GLY A 310 -21.19 -1.34 -9.57
N GLU A 311 -21.28 -1.02 -10.87
CA GLU A 311 -20.34 -1.49 -11.89
C GLU A 311 -18.89 -1.08 -11.58
N ARG A 312 -18.68 0.10 -10.98
CA ARG A 312 -17.33 0.56 -10.59
C ARG A 312 -16.81 -0.07 -9.31
N ILE A 313 -17.68 -0.35 -8.37
CA ILE A 313 -17.32 -1.15 -7.19
C ILE A 313 -16.93 -2.57 -7.64
N ALA A 314 -17.69 -3.18 -8.56
CA ALA A 314 -17.40 -4.49 -9.14
C ALA A 314 -16.04 -4.55 -9.87
N GLY A 315 -15.57 -3.45 -10.45
CA GLY A 315 -14.27 -3.41 -11.14
C GLY A 315 -13.03 -3.71 -10.27
N GLN A 316 -13.12 -3.77 -8.94
CA GLN A 316 -11.96 -4.09 -8.08
C GLN A 316 -11.72 -5.59 -7.86
N GLY A 317 -12.72 -6.44 -8.10
CA GLY A 317 -12.67 -7.88 -7.83
C GLY A 317 -12.95 -8.76 -9.03
N GLU A 318 -13.28 -8.17 -10.18
CA GLU A 318 -13.66 -8.89 -11.40
C GLU A 318 -12.61 -9.90 -11.89
N LEU A 319 -11.31 -9.57 -11.81
CA LEU A 319 -10.25 -10.48 -12.27
C LEU A 319 -10.22 -11.75 -11.44
N TRP A 320 -10.27 -11.61 -10.12
CA TRP A 320 -10.34 -12.75 -9.23
C TRP A 320 -11.63 -13.52 -9.41
N PHE A 321 -12.78 -12.84 -9.55
CA PHE A 321 -14.06 -13.50 -9.78
C PHE A 321 -14.03 -14.39 -11.04
N VAL A 322 -13.55 -13.85 -12.16
CA VAL A 322 -13.47 -14.60 -13.42
C VAL A 322 -12.43 -15.73 -13.32
N ALA A 323 -11.24 -15.47 -12.78
CA ALA A 323 -10.22 -16.50 -12.59
C ALA A 323 -10.70 -17.64 -11.68
N SER A 324 -11.29 -17.29 -10.53
CA SER A 324 -11.81 -18.25 -9.56
C SER A 324 -13.02 -19.01 -10.06
N ARG A 325 -13.71 -18.56 -11.12
CA ARG A 325 -14.79 -19.29 -11.76
C ARG A 325 -14.29 -20.21 -12.87
N ASP A 326 -13.43 -19.69 -13.75
CA ASP A 326 -13.07 -20.35 -15.02
C ASP A 326 -11.78 -21.18 -14.92
N ALA A 327 -10.92 -20.94 -13.91
CA ALA A 327 -9.64 -21.63 -13.71
C ALA A 327 -9.56 -22.43 -12.39
N ARG A 328 -10.70 -22.98 -11.92
CA ARG A 328 -10.79 -23.78 -10.67
C ARG A 328 -10.00 -25.08 -10.72
N ARG A 329 -8.71 -25.01 -10.41
CA ARG A 329 -7.82 -26.18 -10.34
C ARG A 329 -7.04 -26.16 -9.04
N VAL A 330 -7.00 -27.28 -8.32
CA VAL A 330 -6.20 -27.42 -7.10
C VAL A 330 -4.72 -27.23 -7.42
N THR A 331 -4.25 -27.94 -8.44
CA THR A 331 -2.90 -27.85 -8.99
C THR A 331 -2.97 -27.63 -10.49
N HIS A 332 -2.18 -26.69 -11.01
CA HIS A 332 -2.01 -26.49 -12.44
C HIS A 332 -0.59 -25.99 -12.74
N TRP A 333 -0.17 -26.07 -13.99
CA TRP A 333 1.08 -25.48 -14.47
C TRP A 333 0.93 -25.18 -15.96
N ASP A 334 0.76 -23.90 -16.30
CA ASP A 334 0.78 -23.43 -17.68
C ASP A 334 2.20 -22.97 -18.04
N ALA A 335 3.01 -23.90 -18.56
CA ALA A 335 4.40 -23.63 -18.94
C ALA A 335 4.52 -22.51 -19.98
N HIS A 336 3.55 -22.37 -20.89
CA HIS A 336 3.59 -21.38 -21.95
C HIS A 336 3.27 -19.98 -21.41
N LEU A 337 2.27 -19.84 -20.54
CA LEU A 337 2.00 -18.58 -19.86
C LEU A 337 3.13 -18.17 -18.91
N VAL A 338 3.74 -19.13 -18.21
CA VAL A 338 4.95 -18.90 -17.39
C VAL A 338 6.10 -18.38 -18.24
N GLN A 339 6.43 -19.05 -19.33
CA GLN A 339 7.55 -18.64 -20.19
C GLN A 339 7.33 -17.24 -20.76
N ARG A 340 6.15 -16.95 -21.32
CA ARG A 340 5.83 -15.61 -21.83
C ARG A 340 5.93 -14.53 -20.77
N ASN A 341 5.59 -14.84 -19.52
CA ASN A 341 5.69 -13.90 -18.41
C ASN A 341 7.13 -13.69 -17.93
N LEU A 342 8.00 -14.68 -18.10
CA LEU A 342 9.44 -14.53 -17.85
C LEU A 342 10.11 -13.73 -18.96
N ASP A 343 9.73 -13.97 -20.22
CA ASP A 343 10.29 -13.28 -21.39
C ASP A 343 10.09 -11.75 -21.29
N THR A 344 8.96 -11.30 -20.73
CA THR A 344 8.65 -9.87 -20.60
C THR A 344 9.57 -9.14 -19.62
N LEU A 345 10.21 -9.86 -18.69
CA LEU A 345 11.12 -9.27 -17.71
C LEU A 345 12.43 -8.77 -18.35
N GLY A 346 12.86 -9.43 -19.44
CA GLY A 346 14.11 -9.10 -20.15
C GLY A 346 13.97 -7.97 -21.17
N ASP A 347 12.73 -7.56 -21.48
CA ASP A 347 12.47 -6.62 -22.55
C ASP A 347 12.77 -5.16 -22.17
N LYS A 348 13.07 -4.35 -23.18
CA LYS A 348 13.35 -2.91 -23.01
C LYS A 348 12.16 -2.14 -22.42
N SER A 349 10.95 -2.59 -22.69
CA SER A 349 9.71 -2.03 -22.14
C SER A 349 8.80 -3.15 -21.65
N PRO A 350 9.01 -3.67 -20.42
CA PRO A 350 8.22 -4.76 -19.88
C PRO A 350 6.70 -4.53 -19.91
N PRO A 351 6.15 -3.32 -19.62
CA PRO A 351 4.70 -3.10 -19.71
C PRO A 351 4.14 -3.26 -21.13
N ALA A 352 4.87 -2.78 -22.16
CA ALA A 352 4.45 -2.90 -23.56
C ALA A 352 4.54 -4.34 -24.06
N SER A 353 5.57 -5.07 -23.64
CA SER A 353 5.73 -6.49 -23.92
C SER A 353 4.67 -7.33 -23.23
N ALA A 354 4.39 -7.07 -21.96
CA ALA A 354 3.36 -7.77 -21.20
C ALA A 354 1.98 -7.63 -21.85
N PHE A 355 1.69 -6.42 -22.34
CA PHE A 355 0.49 -6.15 -23.12
C PHE A 355 0.44 -6.95 -24.43
N THR A 356 1.53 -6.92 -25.19
CA THR A 356 1.65 -7.63 -26.48
C THR A 356 1.50 -9.14 -26.30
N ASN A 357 2.17 -9.69 -25.30
CA ASN A 357 2.24 -11.13 -25.04
C ASN A 357 1.01 -11.67 -24.29
N GLY A 358 0.13 -10.79 -23.79
CA GLY A 358 -1.10 -11.19 -23.12
C GLY A 358 -0.87 -11.85 -21.77
N VAL A 359 0.09 -11.34 -20.99
CA VAL A 359 0.43 -11.87 -19.67
C VAL A 359 -0.04 -10.94 -18.55
N GLU A 360 0.06 -11.41 -17.30
CA GLU A 360 -0.40 -10.68 -16.12
C GLU A 360 -1.87 -10.24 -16.22
N THR A 361 -2.21 -9.00 -15.82
CA THR A 361 -3.58 -8.50 -15.93
C THR A 361 -4.09 -8.42 -17.36
N TYR A 362 -3.20 -8.33 -18.36
CA TYR A 362 -3.60 -8.26 -19.77
C TYR A 362 -4.09 -9.59 -20.33
N TYR A 363 -3.74 -10.71 -19.70
CA TYR A 363 -4.36 -12.00 -19.98
C TYR A 363 -5.88 -11.87 -19.94
N PHE A 364 -6.42 -11.23 -18.91
CA PHE A 364 -7.87 -11.11 -18.73
C PHE A 364 -8.51 -10.18 -19.76
N ILE A 365 -7.82 -9.09 -20.13
CA ILE A 365 -8.31 -8.21 -21.19
C ILE A 365 -8.38 -8.94 -22.53
N GLN A 366 -7.38 -9.76 -22.87
CA GLN A 366 -7.38 -10.47 -24.13
C GLN A 366 -8.43 -11.59 -24.18
N HIS A 367 -8.73 -12.24 -23.06
CA HIS A 367 -9.63 -13.40 -23.01
C HIS A 367 -11.08 -13.03 -22.71
N TYR A 368 -11.35 -11.93 -22.00
CA TYR A 368 -12.68 -11.61 -21.50
C TYR A 368 -13.20 -10.23 -21.91
N ALA A 369 -12.35 -9.25 -22.19
CA ALA A 369 -12.83 -7.89 -22.45
C ALA A 369 -13.55 -7.76 -23.80
N PRO A 370 -14.62 -6.95 -23.90
CA PRO A 370 -15.21 -6.57 -25.17
C PRO A 370 -14.20 -5.99 -26.14
N SER A 371 -14.39 -6.24 -27.44
CA SER A 371 -13.49 -5.75 -28.50
C SER A 371 -13.22 -4.24 -28.43
N LYS A 372 -14.25 -3.42 -28.14
CA LYS A 372 -14.10 -1.97 -27.96
C LYS A 372 -13.19 -1.61 -26.77
N LEU A 373 -13.33 -2.32 -25.65
CA LEU A 373 -12.55 -2.08 -24.44
C LEU A 373 -11.11 -2.59 -24.63
N ALA A 374 -10.92 -3.79 -25.16
CA ALA A 374 -9.61 -4.30 -25.55
C ALA A 374 -8.88 -3.36 -26.54
N GLN A 375 -9.59 -2.77 -27.50
CA GLN A 375 -9.02 -1.75 -28.40
C GLN A 375 -8.67 -0.45 -27.67
N SER A 376 -9.45 -0.02 -26.68
CA SER A 376 -9.12 1.13 -25.83
C SER A 376 -7.82 0.89 -25.05
N PHE A 377 -7.66 -0.30 -24.47
CA PHE A 377 -6.42 -0.70 -23.79
C PHE A 377 -5.22 -0.74 -24.75
N ARG A 378 -5.40 -1.21 -26.00
CA ARG A 378 -4.37 -1.14 -27.06
C ARG A 378 -3.99 0.30 -27.38
N LYS A 379 -4.97 1.17 -27.60
CA LYS A 379 -4.74 2.60 -27.90
C LYS A 379 -4.01 3.28 -26.75
N ASN A 380 -4.33 2.91 -25.51
CA ASN A 380 -3.67 3.40 -24.31
C ASN A 380 -2.36 2.68 -23.97
N GLY A 381 -1.79 1.88 -24.88
CA GLY A 381 -0.42 1.35 -24.78
C GLY A 381 -0.12 0.54 -23.51
N GLY A 382 -1.12 -0.09 -22.87
CA GLY A 382 -0.91 -0.78 -21.60
C GLY A 382 -0.62 0.15 -20.41
N TRP A 383 -1.11 1.39 -20.43
CA TRP A 383 -1.05 2.29 -19.26
C TRP A 383 -2.23 2.09 -18.28
N VAL A 384 -3.21 1.27 -18.66
CA VAL A 384 -4.34 0.90 -17.81
C VAL A 384 -4.03 -0.44 -17.15
N GLN A 385 -3.64 -0.38 -15.88
CA GLN A 385 -3.41 -1.57 -15.06
C GLN A 385 -4.64 -1.87 -14.21
N LEU A 386 -5.06 -3.13 -14.25
CA LEU A 386 -6.13 -3.64 -13.43
C LEU A 386 -5.60 -3.92 -12.01
N THR A 387 -6.48 -3.83 -11.03
CA THR A 387 -6.14 -4.08 -9.63
C THR A 387 -6.41 -5.54 -9.25
N MET A 388 -5.71 -6.04 -8.24
CA MET A 388 -5.70 -7.44 -7.78
C MET A 388 -5.43 -8.47 -8.89
N GLY A 389 -4.47 -8.17 -9.76
CA GLY A 389 -4.07 -9.07 -10.83
C GLY A 389 -3.32 -10.31 -10.35
N THR A 390 -2.59 -10.21 -9.23
CA THR A 390 -1.58 -11.20 -8.85
C THR A 390 -2.19 -12.54 -8.50
N GLU A 391 -3.24 -12.57 -7.67
CA GLU A 391 -3.90 -13.81 -7.27
C GLU A 391 -4.59 -14.45 -8.48
N ALA A 392 -5.27 -13.63 -9.28
CA ALA A 392 -5.99 -14.09 -10.46
C ALA A 392 -5.02 -14.72 -11.48
N THR A 393 -3.90 -14.05 -11.75
CA THR A 393 -2.86 -14.54 -12.65
C THR A 393 -2.20 -15.80 -12.09
N ALA A 394 -1.87 -15.82 -10.80
CA ALA A 394 -1.30 -16.99 -10.13
C ALA A 394 -2.24 -18.20 -10.21
N LEU A 395 -3.55 -18.00 -10.10
CA LEU A 395 -4.54 -19.07 -10.20
C LEU A 395 -4.57 -19.67 -11.61
N VAL A 396 -4.59 -18.80 -12.63
CA VAL A 396 -4.54 -19.22 -14.04
C VAL A 396 -3.26 -19.98 -14.35
N MET A 397 -2.12 -19.55 -13.82
CA MET A 397 -0.82 -20.18 -14.10
C MET A 397 -0.59 -21.47 -13.32
N PHE A 398 -1.01 -21.54 -12.07
CA PHE A 398 -0.52 -22.55 -11.11
C PHE A 398 -1.60 -23.26 -10.29
N GLY A 399 -2.87 -22.87 -10.40
CA GLY A 399 -3.92 -23.39 -9.54
C GLY A 399 -3.83 -22.89 -8.09
N TYR A 400 -4.73 -23.36 -7.22
CA TYR A 400 -4.84 -22.90 -5.83
C TYR A 400 -3.58 -23.13 -5.00
N VAL A 401 -2.87 -24.25 -5.20
CA VAL A 401 -1.59 -24.51 -4.52
C VAL A 401 -0.54 -23.46 -4.89
N GLY A 402 -0.47 -23.07 -6.17
CA GLY A 402 0.44 -22.02 -6.60
C GLY A 402 0.07 -20.64 -6.10
N VAL A 403 -1.23 -20.31 -6.03
CA VAL A 403 -1.70 -19.08 -5.35
C VAL A 403 -1.24 -19.07 -3.90
N ALA A 404 -1.42 -20.18 -3.17
CA ALA A 404 -0.97 -20.28 -1.78
C ALA A 404 0.54 -20.03 -1.65
N ALA A 405 1.35 -20.67 -2.50
CA ALA A 405 2.80 -20.50 -2.50
C ALA A 405 3.22 -19.05 -2.78
N ILE A 406 2.64 -18.42 -3.80
CA ILE A 406 2.94 -17.03 -4.17
C ILE A 406 2.47 -16.07 -3.08
N MET A 407 1.29 -16.27 -2.50
CA MET A 407 0.80 -15.43 -1.40
C MET A 407 1.65 -15.55 -0.14
N ALA A 408 2.11 -16.75 0.20
CA ALA A 408 3.06 -16.93 1.29
C ALA A 408 4.39 -16.21 1.00
N PHE A 409 4.94 -16.39 -0.20
CA PHE A 409 6.17 -15.72 -0.62
C PHE A 409 6.05 -14.19 -0.58
N LEU A 410 4.98 -13.63 -1.15
CA LEU A 410 4.71 -12.19 -1.10
C LEU A 410 4.53 -11.70 0.34
N GLY A 411 3.93 -12.51 1.22
CA GLY A 411 3.84 -12.22 2.65
C GLY A 411 5.21 -12.01 3.29
N VAL A 412 6.17 -12.86 2.96
CA VAL A 412 7.57 -12.74 3.40
C VAL A 412 8.23 -11.48 2.82
N VAL A 413 8.14 -11.27 1.50
CA VAL A 413 8.80 -10.14 0.82
C VAL A 413 8.25 -8.79 1.32
N ILE A 414 6.92 -8.68 1.45
CA ILE A 414 6.27 -7.48 1.99
C ILE A 414 6.62 -7.28 3.46
N ALA A 415 6.78 -8.34 4.25
CA ALA A 415 7.25 -8.21 5.63
C ALA A 415 8.63 -7.58 5.70
N PHE A 416 9.58 -8.02 4.87
CA PHE A 416 10.92 -7.42 4.83
C PHE A 416 10.92 -5.98 4.32
N ALA A 417 10.13 -5.66 3.29
CA ALA A 417 9.97 -4.29 2.82
C ALA A 417 9.35 -3.38 3.90
N ALA A 418 8.33 -3.87 4.61
CA ALA A 418 7.70 -3.16 5.73
C ALA A 418 8.66 -3.00 6.92
N LEU A 419 9.50 -3.99 7.21
CA LEU A 419 10.54 -3.90 8.26
C LEU A 419 11.60 -2.84 7.92
N TYR A 420 12.01 -2.77 6.66
CA TYR A 420 12.90 -1.71 6.19
C TYR A 420 12.23 -0.33 6.31
N LEU A 421 10.97 -0.20 5.88
CA LEU A 421 10.19 1.02 6.06
C LEU A 421 10.02 1.40 7.54
N ARG A 422 9.77 0.42 8.40
CA ARG A 422 9.67 0.61 9.86
C ARG A 422 10.96 1.18 10.45
N ARG A 423 12.11 0.65 10.01
CA ARG A 423 13.44 1.16 10.38
C ARG A 423 13.64 2.58 9.87
N ALA A 424 13.28 2.86 8.63
CA ALA A 424 13.45 4.18 8.03
C ALA A 424 12.57 5.25 8.71
N PHE A 425 11.34 4.92 9.11
CA PHE A 425 10.53 5.82 9.94
C PHE A 425 11.12 6.01 11.33
N ALA A 426 11.75 4.98 11.91
CA ALA A 426 12.38 5.08 13.22
C ALA A 426 13.67 5.93 13.19
N SER A 427 14.44 5.87 12.10
CA SER A 427 15.61 6.73 11.89
C SER A 427 15.21 8.16 11.48
N ALA A 428 14.10 8.28 10.75
CA ALA A 428 13.62 9.48 10.08
C ALA A 428 14.67 10.16 9.18
N PHE A 429 15.63 9.40 8.65
CA PHE A 429 16.58 9.92 7.67
C PHE A 429 15.90 10.02 6.29
N PRO A 430 15.76 11.22 5.68
CA PRO A 430 14.94 11.40 4.48
C PRO A 430 15.34 10.53 3.30
N LEU A 431 16.64 10.33 3.06
CA LEU A 431 17.12 9.50 1.96
C LEU A 431 16.81 8.00 2.19
N SER A 432 17.02 7.52 3.43
CA SER A 432 16.67 6.14 3.79
C SER A 432 15.16 5.92 3.70
N LEU A 433 14.38 6.92 4.10
CA LEU A 433 12.92 6.90 3.96
C LEU A 433 12.50 6.85 2.50
N PHE A 434 13.12 7.65 1.63
CA PHE A 434 12.87 7.62 0.19
C PHE A 434 13.11 6.21 -0.38
N PHE A 435 14.26 5.61 -0.11
CA PHE A 435 14.58 4.26 -0.59
C PHE A 435 13.63 3.20 -0.02
N ALA A 436 13.29 3.29 1.27
CA ALA A 436 12.41 2.32 1.91
C ALA A 436 10.98 2.41 1.41
N VAL A 437 10.44 3.62 1.26
CA VAL A 437 9.10 3.83 0.70
C VAL A 437 9.06 3.39 -0.76
N TRP A 438 10.05 3.79 -1.56
CA TRP A 438 10.12 3.37 -2.96
C TRP A 438 10.17 1.84 -3.10
N THR A 439 11.02 1.18 -2.30
CA THR A 439 11.13 -0.30 -2.30
C THR A 439 9.81 -0.93 -1.89
N PHE A 440 9.17 -0.43 -0.84
CA PHE A 440 7.86 -0.89 -0.41
C PHE A 440 6.81 -0.72 -1.52
N LEU A 441 6.83 0.40 -2.24
CA LEU A 441 5.91 0.66 -3.34
C LEU A 441 6.11 -0.30 -4.51
N GLN A 442 7.34 -0.64 -4.88
CA GLN A 442 7.57 -1.63 -5.94
C GLN A 442 6.96 -2.99 -5.58
N VAL A 443 7.21 -3.47 -4.36
CA VAL A 443 6.64 -4.75 -3.90
C VAL A 443 5.11 -4.66 -3.77
N TYR A 444 4.60 -3.53 -3.28
CA TYR A 444 3.16 -3.25 -3.21
C TYR A 444 2.50 -3.31 -4.59
N PHE A 445 3.07 -2.66 -5.60
CA PHE A 445 2.54 -2.67 -6.96
C PHE A 445 2.61 -4.06 -7.57
N SER A 446 3.72 -4.79 -7.41
CA SER A 446 3.80 -6.19 -7.86
C SER A 446 2.74 -7.07 -7.22
N ALA A 447 2.48 -6.91 -5.92
CA ALA A 447 1.46 -7.68 -5.20
C ALA A 447 0.03 -7.28 -5.60
N GLN A 448 -0.21 -6.05 -6.03
CA GLN A 448 -1.53 -5.56 -6.44
C GLN A 448 -1.83 -5.82 -7.92
N GLN A 449 -0.86 -5.68 -8.82
CA GLN A 449 -1.10 -5.56 -10.26
C GLN A 449 -0.51 -6.71 -11.06
N ALA A 450 0.02 -7.75 -10.40
CA ALA A 450 0.82 -8.81 -11.00
C ALA A 450 2.10 -8.33 -11.70
N SER A 451 2.49 -7.06 -11.54
CA SER A 451 3.62 -6.44 -12.24
C SER A 451 4.97 -6.93 -11.71
N LEU A 452 5.37 -8.14 -12.12
CA LEU A 452 6.61 -8.78 -11.65
C LEU A 452 7.84 -7.97 -12.07
N TRP A 453 7.79 -7.27 -13.21
CA TRP A 453 8.87 -6.40 -13.66
C TRP A 453 9.19 -5.25 -12.69
N SER A 454 8.25 -4.85 -11.83
CA SER A 454 8.49 -3.79 -10.83
C SER A 454 9.55 -4.19 -9.80
N ILE A 455 9.78 -5.49 -9.60
CA ILE A 455 10.80 -6.03 -8.69
C ILE A 455 11.88 -6.87 -9.40
N ALA A 456 11.54 -7.54 -10.50
CA ALA A 456 12.40 -8.56 -11.11
C ALA A 456 13.05 -8.11 -12.43
N ALA A 457 12.64 -7.00 -13.03
CA ALA A 457 13.30 -6.53 -14.25
C ALA A 457 14.76 -6.12 -13.94
N PRO A 458 15.73 -6.40 -14.84
CA PRO A 458 17.14 -6.10 -14.60
C PRO A 458 17.41 -4.65 -14.19
N GLY A 459 16.70 -3.69 -14.82
CA GLY A 459 16.81 -2.28 -14.46
C GLY A 459 16.35 -1.96 -13.03
N GLN A 460 15.33 -2.67 -12.52
CA GLN A 460 14.86 -2.50 -11.15
C GLN A 460 15.79 -3.17 -10.15
N ILE A 461 16.32 -4.36 -10.48
CA ILE A 461 17.35 -5.03 -9.67
C ILE A 461 18.57 -4.12 -9.50
N ASN A 462 19.06 -3.50 -10.58
CA ASN A 462 20.18 -2.56 -10.52
C ASN A 462 19.89 -1.36 -9.60
N ARG A 463 18.67 -0.81 -9.63
CA ARG A 463 18.25 0.27 -8.72
C ARG A 463 18.19 -0.19 -7.27
N LEU A 464 17.62 -1.37 -7.00
CA LEU A 464 17.57 -1.95 -5.67
C LEU A 464 18.98 -2.21 -5.12
N LEU A 465 19.89 -2.72 -5.94
CA LEU A 465 21.30 -2.92 -5.58
C LEU A 465 22.00 -1.60 -5.24
N LEU A 466 21.73 -0.54 -6.01
CA LEU A 466 22.23 0.81 -5.70
C LEU A 466 21.70 1.28 -4.33
N PHE A 467 20.41 1.12 -4.07
CA PHE A 467 19.81 1.53 -2.79
C PHE A 467 20.40 0.75 -1.62
N VAL A 468 20.56 -0.57 -1.76
CA VAL A 468 21.20 -1.42 -0.76
C VAL A 468 22.64 -0.99 -0.51
N THR A 469 23.39 -0.66 -1.57
CA THR A 469 24.78 -0.20 -1.45
C THR A 469 24.85 1.10 -0.64
N VAL A 470 24.01 2.08 -0.97
CA VAL A 470 23.95 3.35 -0.23
C VAL A 470 23.52 3.12 1.23
N GLU A 471 22.55 2.24 1.48
CA GLU A 471 22.12 1.90 2.84
C GLU A 471 23.20 1.20 3.67
N ILE A 472 23.98 0.30 3.07
CA ILE A 472 25.12 -0.33 3.75
C ILE A 472 26.15 0.73 4.15
N ILE A 473 26.43 1.69 3.26
CA ILE A 473 27.33 2.81 3.56
C ILE A 473 26.77 3.65 4.72
N LEU A 474 25.48 4.02 4.67
CA LEU A 474 24.82 4.78 5.72
C LEU A 474 24.82 4.03 7.07
N LEU A 475 24.60 2.72 7.05
CA LEU A 475 24.66 1.86 8.23
C LEU A 475 26.08 1.76 8.80
N ALA A 476 27.09 1.63 7.95
CA ALA A 476 28.50 1.58 8.35
C ALA A 476 28.92 2.91 9.01
N VAL A 477 28.55 4.05 8.40
CA VAL A 477 28.79 5.39 8.97
C VAL A 477 28.09 5.54 10.31
N ASN A 478 26.82 5.15 10.40
CA ASN A 478 26.05 5.19 11.64
C ASN A 478 26.71 4.35 12.75
N ARG A 479 27.12 3.11 12.44
CA ARG A 479 27.79 2.23 13.40
C ARG A 479 29.13 2.81 13.88
N ALA A 480 29.95 3.35 12.98
CA ALA A 480 31.21 4.00 13.34
C ALA A 480 30.97 5.19 14.29
N GLN A 481 29.94 5.99 14.03
CA GLN A 481 29.57 7.14 14.89
C GLN A 481 29.12 6.71 16.28
N ILE A 482 28.30 5.64 16.38
CA ILE A 482 27.86 5.11 17.68
C ILE A 482 29.07 4.66 18.51
N LEU A 483 30.03 3.96 17.90
CA LEU A 483 31.25 3.51 18.58
C LEU A 483 32.09 4.68 19.09
N VAL A 484 32.33 5.69 18.24
CA VAL A 484 33.09 6.90 18.63
C VAL A 484 32.37 7.67 19.74
N GLY A 485 31.03 7.79 19.68
CA GLY A 485 30.25 8.44 20.72
C GLY A 485 30.34 7.70 22.06
N TRP A 486 30.33 6.37 22.04
CA TRP A 486 30.52 5.53 23.23
C TRP A 486 31.91 5.70 23.84
N ASP A 487 32.95 5.76 23.01
CA ASP A 487 34.32 5.96 23.49
C ASP A 487 34.51 7.33 24.14
N ARG A 488 33.93 8.39 23.55
CA ARG A 488 33.93 9.75 24.15
C ARG A 488 33.17 9.78 25.47
N MET A 489 32.01 9.12 25.55
CA MET A 489 31.23 9.06 26.80
C MET A 489 31.97 8.27 27.88
N ARG A 490 32.62 7.15 27.54
CA ARG A 490 33.48 6.40 28.45
C ARG A 490 34.65 7.27 28.94
N ALA A 491 35.35 7.95 28.03
CA ALA A 491 36.44 8.84 28.39
C ALA A 491 35.98 9.96 29.33
N ALA A 492 34.82 10.59 29.08
CA ALA A 492 34.24 11.61 29.95
C ALA A 492 33.86 11.06 31.33
N LEU A 493 33.26 9.86 31.41
CA LEU A 493 32.95 9.20 32.67
C LEU A 493 34.22 8.84 33.47
N PHE A 494 35.27 8.37 32.79
CA PHE A 494 36.56 8.11 33.42
C PHE A 494 37.22 9.39 33.95
N ALA A 495 37.17 10.49 33.18
CA ALA A 495 37.70 11.78 33.62
C ALA A 495 36.93 12.33 34.84
N ALA A 496 35.60 12.26 34.81
CA ALA A 496 34.76 12.69 35.94
C ALA A 496 35.02 11.87 37.22
N ARG A 497 35.28 10.57 37.10
CA ARG A 497 35.65 9.70 38.23
C ARG A 497 37.05 9.94 38.79
N ARG A 498 37.96 10.55 38.04
CA ARG A 498 39.28 10.96 38.57
C ARG A 498 39.24 12.31 39.25
N ALA A 499 38.27 13.15 38.90
CA ALA A 499 38.10 14.49 39.45
C ALA A 499 37.28 14.52 40.76
N ALA A 500 36.52 13.46 41.02
CA ALA A 500 35.82 13.19 42.28
C ALA A 500 36.67 12.25 43.15
#